data_AF-A0A952X1K0-F1
#
_entry.id   AF-A0A952X1K0-F1
#
_cell.length_a   1.000
_cell.length_b   1.000
_cell.length_c   1.000
_cell.angle_alpha   90.00
_cell.angle_beta   90.00
_cell.angle_gamma   90.00
#
_symmetry.space_group_name_H-M   'P 1'
#
loop_
_entity.id
_entity.type
_entity.pdbx_description
1 polymer ?
#
loop_
_entity_poly.entity_id
_entity_poly.type
_entity_poly.pdbx_seq_one_letter_code
_entity_poly.pdbx_strand_id
1 'polypeptide(L)'
;MKQPDFTELFFETFWKCDAGVDFRVRGVPMMQHDIVFLSSLLHDATFSLASVQRRGKRVDISLTRDRWEQFRKNGGSLDSIASRLSLAEVYELEVSTRECRASSACGLMVEIIECRLGDGEDDERCFIDIHCRCSCGGRTALRFCMELYPTTIRLRDEKTEPR
;
A
#
# COMPACT_ATOMS: atom_id res chain seq x y z
N MET A 1 -16.98 -25.62 8.99
CA MET A 1 -16.51 -24.41 9.71
C MET A 1 -16.95 -23.19 8.91
N LYS A 2 -17.53 -22.18 9.56
CA LYS A 2 -17.83 -20.90 8.90
C LYS A 2 -16.51 -20.17 8.67
N GLN A 3 -16.26 -19.67 7.46
CA GLN A 3 -15.08 -18.85 7.22
C GLN A 3 -15.15 -17.60 8.11
N PRO A 4 -14.01 -17.17 8.72
CA PRO A 4 -13.98 -15.96 9.52
C PRO A 4 -14.33 -14.75 8.65
N ASP A 5 -15.08 -13.80 9.23
CA ASP A 5 -15.37 -12.54 8.56
C ASP A 5 -14.10 -11.68 8.57
N PHE A 6 -13.45 -11.57 7.40
CA PHE A 6 -12.23 -10.78 7.25
C PHE A 6 -12.46 -9.31 7.59
N THR A 7 -13.66 -8.79 7.32
CA THR A 7 -14.02 -7.40 7.63
C THR A 7 -13.97 -7.19 9.14
N GLU A 8 -14.57 -8.10 9.91
CA GLU A 8 -14.55 -8.04 11.37
C GLU A 8 -13.12 -8.14 11.90
N LEU A 9 -12.33 -9.08 11.39
CA LEU A 9 -10.93 -9.26 11.76
C LEU A 9 -10.08 -8.01 11.50
N PHE A 10 -10.28 -7.32 10.36
CA PHE A 10 -9.60 -6.06 10.04
C PHE A 10 -9.88 -4.98 11.09
N PHE A 11 -11.16 -4.75 11.40
CA PHE A 11 -11.52 -3.75 12.40
C PHE A 11 -10.98 -4.12 13.78
N GLU A 12 -11.09 -5.37 14.21
CA GLU A 12 -10.54 -5.82 15.49
C GLU A 12 -9.03 -5.65 15.59
N THR A 13 -8.30 -5.96 14.51
CA THR A 13 -6.84 -5.87 14.45
C THR A 13 -6.34 -4.45 14.64
N PHE A 14 -7.02 -3.46 14.04
CA PHE A 14 -6.57 -2.07 14.01
C PHE A 14 -7.41 -1.12 14.88
N TRP A 15 -8.40 -1.63 15.62
CA TRP A 15 -9.33 -0.84 16.46
C TRP A 15 -8.62 0.10 17.44
N LYS A 16 -7.46 -0.32 17.96
CA LYS A 16 -6.68 0.41 18.97
C LYS A 16 -5.61 1.32 18.38
N CYS A 17 -5.51 1.44 17.06
CA CYS A 17 -4.48 2.23 16.37
C CYS A 17 -4.86 3.71 16.25
N ASP A 18 -5.27 4.35 17.37
CA ASP A 18 -5.76 5.73 17.38
C ASP A 18 -4.72 6.74 16.91
N ALA A 19 -3.45 6.51 17.27
CA ALA A 19 -2.32 7.34 16.90
C ALA A 19 -1.77 7.05 15.48
N GLY A 20 -2.45 6.19 14.72
CA GLY A 20 -2.02 5.73 13.40
C GLY A 20 -1.44 4.31 13.42
N VAL A 21 -1.26 3.76 12.22
CA VAL A 21 -0.80 2.41 11.94
C VAL A 21 0.71 2.40 11.67
N ASP A 22 1.40 1.43 12.25
CA ASP A 22 2.79 1.07 11.92
C ASP A 22 2.81 -0.42 11.56
N PHE A 23 2.32 -0.73 10.36
CA PHE A 23 2.10 -2.09 9.88
C PHE A 23 3.34 -2.60 9.16
N ARG A 24 3.73 -3.84 9.47
CA ARG A 24 4.84 -4.53 8.83
C ARG A 24 4.36 -5.87 8.31
N VAL A 25 4.60 -6.12 7.04
CA VAL A 25 4.36 -7.43 6.43
C VAL A 25 5.39 -8.40 7.00
N ARG A 26 4.91 -9.50 7.56
CA ARG A 26 5.74 -10.62 8.00
C ARG A 26 6.18 -11.41 6.76
N GLY A 27 7.39 -11.96 6.79
CA GLY A 27 7.86 -12.88 5.74
C GLY A 27 7.01 -14.15 5.65
N VAL A 28 7.35 -15.05 4.73
CA VAL A 28 6.57 -16.30 4.58
C VAL A 28 6.67 -17.15 5.86
N PRO A 29 5.58 -17.85 6.25
CA PRO A 29 4.34 -18.09 5.48
C PRO A 29 3.24 -17.02 5.63
N MET A 30 3.41 -16.00 6.48
CA MET A 30 2.33 -15.05 6.79
C MET A 30 2.14 -13.94 5.75
N MET A 31 3.11 -13.79 4.85
CA MET A 31 3.17 -12.70 3.87
C MET A 31 1.89 -12.54 3.05
N GLN A 32 1.31 -13.63 2.56
CA GLN A 32 0.08 -13.55 1.75
C GLN A 32 -1.08 -12.93 2.54
N HIS A 33 -1.27 -13.32 3.80
CA HIS A 33 -2.29 -12.75 4.66
C HIS A 33 -2.02 -11.27 4.96
N ASP A 34 -0.77 -10.91 5.22
CA ASP A 34 -0.39 -9.55 5.54
C ASP A 34 -0.51 -8.60 4.34
N ILE A 35 -0.31 -9.09 3.12
CA ILE A 35 -0.57 -8.30 1.90
C ILE A 35 -2.07 -7.99 1.76
N VAL A 36 -2.97 -8.89 2.18
CA VAL A 36 -4.41 -8.59 2.19
C VAL A 36 -4.72 -7.46 3.18
N PHE A 37 -4.17 -7.51 4.40
CA PHE A 37 -4.31 -6.40 5.36
C PHE A 37 -3.70 -5.10 4.86
N LEU A 38 -2.51 -5.16 4.24
CA LEU A 38 -1.87 -4.00 3.64
C LEU A 38 -2.74 -3.38 2.53
N SER A 39 -3.33 -4.22 1.67
CA SER A 39 -4.26 -3.79 0.62
C SER A 39 -5.47 -3.07 1.21
N SER A 40 -6.06 -3.61 2.29
CA SER A 40 -7.17 -2.95 2.99
C SER A 40 -6.77 -1.62 3.64
N LEU A 41 -5.55 -1.52 4.18
CA LEU A 41 -5.04 -0.27 4.75
C LEU A 41 -4.72 0.79 3.69
N LEU A 42 -4.31 0.37 2.49
CA LEU A 42 -3.99 1.23 1.35
C LEU A 42 -5.20 1.51 0.46
N HIS A 43 -6.38 0.98 0.77
CA HIS A 43 -7.56 1.19 -0.05
C HIS A 43 -7.88 2.69 -0.14
N ASP A 44 -8.05 3.17 -1.37
CA ASP A 44 -8.27 4.59 -1.72
C ASP A 44 -7.12 5.53 -1.33
N ALA A 45 -5.95 4.98 -0.97
CA ALA A 45 -4.76 5.78 -0.71
C ALA A 45 -4.33 6.51 -1.99
N THR A 46 -4.04 7.79 -1.86
CA THR A 46 -3.62 8.63 -2.98
C THR A 46 -2.16 9.03 -2.86
N PHE A 47 -1.44 9.03 -3.98
CA PHE A 47 -0.07 9.51 -4.04
C PHE A 47 0.25 10.10 -5.42
N SER A 48 1.34 10.87 -5.50
CA SER A 48 1.86 11.35 -6.77
C SER A 48 2.92 10.39 -7.29
N LEU A 49 2.97 10.09 -8.59
CA LEU A 49 4.10 9.30 -9.12
C LEU A 49 5.47 9.91 -8.80
N ALA A 50 5.55 11.24 -8.66
CA ALA A 50 6.78 11.93 -8.25
C ALA A 50 7.17 11.68 -6.77
N SER A 51 6.24 11.18 -5.93
CA SER A 51 6.52 10.80 -4.54
C SER A 51 7.12 9.40 -4.42
N VAL A 52 7.19 8.62 -5.51
CA VAL A 52 7.87 7.32 -5.55
C VAL A 52 9.38 7.57 -5.63
N GLN A 53 10.08 7.39 -4.52
CA GLN A 53 11.51 7.62 -4.41
C GLN A 53 12.25 6.30 -4.26
N ARG A 54 13.21 6.04 -5.16
CA ARG A 54 14.13 4.92 -5.05
C ARG A 54 15.50 5.38 -4.54
N ARG A 55 16.00 4.71 -3.50
CA ARG A 55 17.35 4.91 -2.93
C ARG A 55 18.01 3.53 -2.78
N GLY A 56 18.89 3.18 -3.73
CA GLY A 56 19.44 1.83 -3.81
C GLY A 56 18.34 0.79 -4.03
N LYS A 57 18.28 -0.22 -3.15
CA LYS A 57 17.23 -1.26 -3.15
C LYS A 57 15.99 -0.88 -2.32
N ARG A 58 15.90 0.33 -1.81
CA ARG A 58 14.74 0.81 -1.07
C ARG A 58 13.87 1.69 -1.94
N VAL A 59 12.56 1.44 -1.92
CA VAL A 59 11.55 2.32 -2.50
C VAL A 59 10.66 2.84 -1.37
N ASP A 60 10.50 4.16 -1.31
CA ASP A 60 9.59 4.84 -0.41
C ASP A 60 8.53 5.58 -1.24
N ILE A 61 7.26 5.46 -0.85
CA ILE A 61 6.13 6.15 -1.45
C ILE A 61 5.44 6.96 -0.36
N SER A 62 5.54 8.29 -0.44
CA SER A 62 4.72 9.17 0.38
C SER A 62 3.31 9.24 -0.18
N LEU A 63 2.32 8.99 0.67
CA LEU A 63 0.91 8.88 0.30
C LEU A 63 0.01 9.50 1.36
N THR A 64 -1.25 9.73 1.01
CA THR A 64 -2.32 10.08 1.95
C THR A 64 -3.39 9.01 1.85
N ARG A 65 -3.76 8.39 2.97
CA ARG A 65 -4.78 7.35 3.01
C ARG A 65 -5.93 7.74 3.91
N ASP A 66 -7.11 7.25 3.59
CA ASP A 66 -8.25 7.31 4.50
C ASP A 66 -8.16 6.18 5.52
N ARG A 67 -8.45 6.50 6.78
CA ARG A 67 -8.36 5.55 7.89
C ARG A 67 -9.60 4.72 8.00
N TRP A 68 -9.77 3.82 7.03
CA TRP A 68 -10.86 2.85 6.98
C TRP A 68 -10.98 2.04 8.28
N GLU A 69 -9.86 1.76 8.95
CA GLU A 69 -9.85 1.07 10.24
C GLU A 69 -10.55 1.82 11.37
N GLN A 70 -10.69 3.14 11.26
CA GLN A 70 -11.37 3.99 12.23
C GLN A 70 -12.82 4.33 11.83
N PHE A 71 -13.26 3.95 10.62
CA PHE A 71 -14.56 4.33 10.07
C PHE A 71 -15.74 4.02 11.02
N ARG A 72 -15.76 2.79 11.58
CA ARG A 72 -16.80 2.36 12.53
C ARG A 72 -16.75 3.13 13.85
N LYS A 73 -15.55 3.42 14.35
CA LYS A 73 -15.35 4.16 15.60
C LYS A 73 -15.75 5.63 15.47
N ASN A 74 -15.49 6.22 14.31
CA ASN A 74 -15.77 7.61 13.99
C ASN A 74 -17.21 7.86 13.51
N GLY A 75 -18.14 6.91 13.77
CA GLY A 75 -19.55 7.08 13.40
C GLY A 75 -19.81 7.15 11.90
N GLY A 76 -18.95 6.56 11.08
CA GLY A 76 -19.07 6.58 9.62
C GLY A 76 -18.38 7.76 8.93
N SER A 77 -17.49 8.48 9.62
CA SER A 77 -16.62 9.50 9.03
C SER A 77 -15.22 8.93 8.77
N LEU A 78 -14.67 9.22 7.59
CA LEU A 78 -13.26 8.95 7.27
C LEU A 78 -12.41 10.19 7.61
N ASP A 79 -11.29 9.96 8.29
CA ASP A 79 -10.21 10.90 8.45
C ASP A 79 -9.01 10.47 7.59
N SER A 80 -8.42 11.42 6.85
CA SER A 80 -7.23 11.16 6.05
C SER A 80 -5.96 11.41 6.87
N ILE A 81 -4.95 10.59 6.65
CA ILE A 81 -3.64 10.70 7.31
C ILE A 81 -2.51 10.60 6.28
N ALA A 82 -1.44 11.36 6.52
CA ALA A 82 -0.22 11.21 5.75
C ALA A 82 0.48 9.91 6.17
N SER A 83 0.97 9.14 5.20
CA SER A 83 1.64 7.88 5.46
C SER A 83 2.80 7.67 4.50
N ARG A 84 3.63 6.68 4.83
CA ARG A 84 4.73 6.21 4.01
C ARG A 84 4.66 4.70 3.84
N LEU A 85 4.61 4.27 2.58
CA LEU A 85 4.85 2.88 2.22
C LEU A 85 6.32 2.71 1.87
N SER A 86 7.00 1.80 2.57
CA SER A 86 8.41 1.48 2.37
C SER A 86 8.56 0.02 1.96
N LEU A 87 9.29 -0.21 0.87
CA LEU A 87 9.68 -1.51 0.36
C LEU A 87 11.22 -1.58 0.31
N ALA A 88 11.85 -2.60 0.89
CA ALA A 88 13.30 -2.82 0.80
C ALA A 88 13.63 -4.11 0.02
N GLU A 89 14.89 -4.25 -0.40
CA GLU A 89 15.33 -5.32 -1.30
C GLU A 89 14.57 -5.35 -2.63
N VAL A 90 14.22 -4.17 -3.16
CA VAL A 90 13.63 -3.98 -4.49
C VAL A 90 14.72 -4.00 -5.56
N TYR A 91 14.71 -5.03 -6.39
CA TYR A 91 15.62 -5.21 -7.52
C TYR A 91 15.12 -4.45 -8.73
N GLU A 92 13.83 -4.59 -9.02
CA GLU A 92 13.22 -4.02 -10.21
C GLU A 92 11.94 -3.29 -9.81
N LEU A 93 11.73 -2.14 -10.46
CA LEU A 93 10.53 -1.35 -10.37
C LEU A 93 10.08 -1.08 -11.80
N GLU A 94 8.93 -1.62 -12.15
CA GLU A 94 8.27 -1.36 -13.42
C GLU A 94 7.06 -0.45 -13.19
N VAL A 95 6.97 0.63 -13.97
CA VAL A 95 5.82 1.53 -13.99
C VAL A 95 5.13 1.38 -15.34
N SER A 96 3.93 0.81 -15.33
CA SER A 96 3.13 0.68 -16.53
C SER A 96 1.95 1.65 -16.48
N THR A 97 1.80 2.47 -17.51
CA THR A 97 0.67 3.38 -17.66
C THR A 97 -0.14 2.97 -18.89
N ARG A 98 -1.43 2.70 -18.69
CA ARG A 98 -2.39 2.44 -19.78
C ARG A 98 -3.38 3.58 -19.82
N GLU A 99 -3.52 4.19 -20.99
CA GLU A 99 -4.53 5.23 -21.28
C GLU A 99 -4.38 6.53 -20.48
N CYS A 100 -3.33 6.66 -19.66
CA CYS A 100 -3.04 7.87 -18.91
C CYS A 100 -2.29 8.84 -19.84
N ARG A 101 -3.02 9.75 -20.52
CA ARG A 101 -2.47 10.77 -21.44
C ARG A 101 -1.64 11.86 -20.75
N ALA A 102 -1.44 11.75 -19.46
CA ALA A 102 -0.71 12.72 -18.69
C ALA A 102 0.79 12.57 -18.96
N SER A 103 1.39 13.63 -19.50
CA SER A 103 2.83 13.77 -19.64
C SER A 103 3.50 13.50 -18.30
N SER A 104 4.69 12.91 -18.31
CA SER A 104 5.57 12.68 -17.15
C SER A 104 5.85 13.90 -16.25
N ALA A 105 5.44 15.10 -16.66
CA ALA A 105 5.48 16.35 -15.89
C ALA A 105 4.21 16.64 -15.05
N CYS A 106 3.13 15.87 -15.22
CA CYS A 106 1.92 16.01 -14.43
C CYS A 106 2.13 15.23 -13.13
N GLY A 107 1.98 15.90 -11.98
CA GLY A 107 1.89 15.28 -10.66
C GLY A 107 0.62 14.43 -10.54
N LEU A 108 0.53 13.38 -11.36
CA LEU A 108 -0.56 12.43 -11.45
C LEU A 108 -0.83 11.86 -10.07
N MET A 109 -1.90 12.36 -9.46
CA MET A 109 -2.49 11.73 -8.30
C MET A 109 -3.09 10.42 -8.77
N VAL A 110 -2.61 9.35 -8.17
CA VAL A 110 -3.08 7.99 -8.40
C VAL A 110 -3.65 7.43 -7.11
N GLU A 111 -4.79 6.77 -7.23
CA GLU A 111 -5.53 6.12 -6.16
C GLU A 111 -5.20 4.63 -6.18
N ILE A 112 -4.77 4.06 -5.05
CA ILE A 112 -4.50 2.63 -4.91
C ILE A 112 -5.83 1.88 -4.83
N ILE A 113 -6.04 1.01 -5.80
CA ILE A 113 -7.21 0.12 -5.88
C ILE A 113 -6.92 -1.18 -5.13
N GLU A 114 -5.72 -1.74 -5.37
CA GLU A 114 -5.35 -3.06 -4.89
C GLU A 114 -3.83 -3.16 -4.76
N CYS A 115 -3.38 -3.81 -3.67
CA CYS A 115 -2.04 -4.33 -3.51
C CYS A 115 -2.10 -5.86 -3.44
N ARG A 116 -1.31 -6.56 -4.25
CA ARG A 116 -1.32 -8.03 -4.29
C ARG A 116 0.08 -8.63 -4.45
N LEU A 117 0.20 -9.87 -4.01
CA LEU A 117 1.35 -10.72 -4.32
C LEU A 117 1.16 -11.27 -5.74
N GLY A 118 2.12 -11.02 -6.63
CA GLY A 118 2.18 -11.63 -7.95
C GLY A 118 2.87 -12.99 -7.92
N ASP A 119 2.62 -13.80 -8.95
CA ASP A 119 3.23 -15.12 -9.12
C ASP A 119 4.75 -14.96 -9.32
N GLY A 120 5.54 -15.52 -8.40
CA GLY A 120 6.97 -15.66 -8.56
C GLY A 120 7.29 -16.89 -9.41
N GLU A 121 8.22 -16.76 -10.37
CA GLU A 121 8.77 -17.93 -11.08
C GLU A 121 9.82 -18.68 -10.26
N ASP A 122 10.30 -18.08 -9.17
CA ASP A 122 11.43 -18.56 -8.37
C ASP A 122 11.15 -18.43 -6.86
N ASP A 123 11.63 -19.40 -6.07
CA ASP A 123 11.33 -19.54 -4.64
C ASP A 123 11.94 -18.42 -3.77
N GLU A 124 12.85 -17.62 -4.35
CA GLU A 124 13.58 -16.56 -3.65
C GLU A 124 13.04 -15.15 -3.90
N ARG A 125 12.10 -14.98 -4.85
CA ARG A 125 11.60 -13.66 -5.25
C ARG A 125 10.09 -13.58 -5.17
N CYS A 126 9.61 -12.37 -4.91
CA CYS A 126 8.19 -12.06 -4.98
C CYS A 126 7.92 -10.78 -5.76
N PHE A 127 6.72 -10.71 -6.32
CA PHE A 127 6.23 -9.51 -6.97
C PHE A 127 5.15 -8.85 -6.10
N ILE A 128 5.27 -7.55 -5.89
CA ILE A 128 4.16 -6.75 -5.34
C ILE A 128 3.62 -5.88 -6.47
N ASP A 129 2.36 -6.10 -6.83
CA ASP A 129 1.64 -5.27 -7.79
C ASP A 129 0.76 -4.28 -7.02
N ILE A 130 0.94 -2.98 -7.26
CA ILE A 130 0.03 -1.92 -6.81
C ILE A 130 -0.72 -1.39 -8.03
N HIS A 131 -2.01 -1.71 -8.10
CA HIS A 131 -2.89 -1.22 -9.16
C HIS A 131 -3.49 0.11 -8.76
N CYS A 132 -3.38 1.08 -9.65
CA CYS A 132 -3.80 2.45 -9.38
C CYS A 132 -4.73 3.00 -10.47
N ARG A 133 -5.61 3.91 -10.07
CA ARG A 133 -6.42 4.75 -10.97
C ARG A 133 -5.82 6.15 -11.04
N CYS A 134 -5.53 6.64 -12.24
CA CYS A 134 -5.18 8.03 -12.47
C CYS A 134 -6.43 8.92 -12.28
N SER A 135 -6.27 10.09 -11.68
CA SER A 135 -7.31 11.14 -11.64
C SER A 135 -7.87 11.53 -13.02
N CYS A 136 -7.09 11.36 -14.10
CA CYS A 136 -7.54 11.58 -15.48
C CYS A 136 -8.32 10.38 -16.08
N GLY A 137 -8.70 9.38 -15.27
CA GLY A 137 -9.43 8.18 -15.69
C GLY A 137 -8.56 7.05 -16.25
N GLY A 138 -7.26 7.28 -16.47
CA GLY A 138 -6.31 6.25 -16.91
C GLY A 138 -5.99 5.22 -15.81
N ARG A 139 -5.35 4.11 -16.18
CA ARG A 139 -4.87 3.10 -15.23
C ARG A 139 -3.34 3.10 -15.17
N THR A 140 -2.80 2.96 -13.98
CA THR A 140 -1.35 2.82 -13.76
C THR A 140 -1.11 1.63 -12.85
N ALA A 141 -0.05 0.89 -13.07
CA ALA A 141 0.39 -0.13 -12.13
C ALA A 141 1.88 0.04 -11.81
N LEU A 142 2.20 -0.12 -10.54
CA LEU A 142 3.58 -0.24 -10.05
C LEU A 142 3.82 -1.72 -9.73
N ARG A 143 4.84 -2.30 -10.34
CA ARG A 143 5.28 -3.66 -10.05
C ARG A 143 6.67 -3.63 -9.43
N PHE A 144 6.79 -4.21 -8.25
CA PHE A 144 8.05 -4.30 -7.50
C PHE A 144 8.49 -5.77 -7.49
N CYS A 145 9.70 -6.04 -8.00
CA CYS A 145 10.36 -7.34 -7.83
C CYS A 145 11.28 -7.27 -6.61
N MET A 146 11.04 -8.13 -5.63
CA MET A 146 11.68 -8.09 -4.32
C MET A 146 12.22 -9.45 -3.90
N GLU A 147 13.27 -9.46 -3.08
CA GLU A 147 13.68 -10.67 -2.36
C GLU A 147 12.60 -11.10 -1.35
N LEU A 148 12.33 -12.40 -1.30
CA LEU A 148 11.44 -12.98 -0.31
C LEU A 148 12.07 -12.93 1.09
N TYR A 149 13.39 -12.95 1.18
CA TYR A 149 14.12 -12.91 2.45
C TYR A 149 15.39 -12.07 2.37
N PRO A 150 15.53 -11.01 3.20
CA PRO A 150 14.54 -10.51 4.16
C PRO A 150 13.47 -9.59 3.52
N THR A 151 12.21 -10.03 3.45
CA THR A 151 11.10 -9.14 3.04
C THR A 151 10.93 -8.01 4.05
N THR A 152 11.06 -6.76 3.60
CA THR A 152 10.76 -5.58 4.42
C THR A 152 9.76 -4.69 3.70
N ILE A 153 8.47 -4.92 3.95
CA ILE A 153 7.38 -4.03 3.53
C ILE A 153 6.76 -3.43 4.79
N ARG A 154 6.63 -2.11 4.82
CA ARG A 154 6.11 -1.37 5.97
C ARG A 154 5.25 -0.20 5.54
N LEU A 155 4.04 -0.12 6.08
CA LEU A 155 3.20 1.07 6.03
C LEU A 155 3.28 1.78 7.38
N ARG A 156 3.57 3.07 7.36
CA ARG A 156 3.63 3.87 8.57
C ARG A 156 2.88 5.17 8.38
N ASP A 157 1.93 5.43 9.26
CA ASP A 157 1.31 6.74 9.38
C ASP A 157 2.27 7.73 10.02
N GLU A 158 2.36 8.91 9.41
CA GLU A 158 3.09 10.03 9.95
C GLU A 158 2.19 10.71 10.98
N LYS A 159 2.69 10.84 12.22
CA LYS A 159 1.92 11.50 13.29
C LYS A 159 1.50 12.89 12.82
N THR A 160 0.20 13.14 12.80
CA THR A 160 -0.32 14.50 12.83
C THR A 160 0.11 15.11 14.15
N GLU A 161 1.03 16.08 14.12
CA GLU A 161 1.20 16.94 15.29
C GLU A 161 -0.18 17.55 15.62
N PRO A 162 -0.62 17.52 16.89
CA PRO A 162 -1.83 18.22 17.27
C PRO A 162 -1.64 19.70 16.93
N ARG A 163 -2.48 20.21 16.03
CA ARG A 163 -2.58 21.63 15.72
C ARG A 163 -3.16 22.39 16.90
#